data_AF-A0A2V7KPE8-F1
#
_entry.id   AF-A0A2V7KPE8-F1
#
_cell.length_a   1.000
_cell.length_b   1.000
_cell.length_c   1.000
_cell.angle_alpha   90.00
_cell.angle_beta   90.00
_cell.angle_gamma   90.00
#
_symmetry.space_group_name_H-M   'P 1'
#
loop_
_entity.id
_entity.type
_entity.pdbx_description
1 polymer ?
#
loop_
_entity_poly.entity_id
_entity_poly.type
_entity_poly.pdbx_seq_one_letter_code
_entity_poly.pdbx_strand_id
1 'polypeptide(L)'
;MAGFPSAREHRYSVPHRTGSYLIRDFDPKGGAAGRYFRTGADLKNVSFRASGSRQLDKERLKATLAEVAKRVPQDGRIYLIDLREESHLFFDTSAVSWYADRDFAKVGQPLAWIQADELAQIPKITKVPTTRVFSIAKDEEGRVRPTGSAEMTVGSAETEEQFAAGLRIGRAVEYVRLPVTDHCPPRDDTLVRFIDLSRRIDRDRDWIHFHCRGGSGRTAMFLAMYDMLSWARSGPGGPAFPPLEEFATTSV
;
A
#
# COMPACT_ATOMS: atom_id res chain seq x y z
N MET A 1 -7.32 44.38 -16.59
CA MET A 1 -6.46 43.33 -15.98
C MET A 1 -7.16 42.00 -16.17
N ALA A 2 -6.60 41.10 -16.98
CA ALA A 2 -7.15 39.78 -17.19
C ALA A 2 -6.83 38.90 -15.97
N GLY A 3 -7.86 38.47 -15.24
CA GLY A 3 -7.73 37.55 -14.12
C GLY A 3 -7.39 36.15 -14.62
N PHE A 4 -6.34 35.55 -14.06
CA PHE A 4 -6.02 34.14 -14.24
C PHE A 4 -7.15 33.26 -13.68
N PRO A 5 -7.66 32.25 -14.42
CA PRO A 5 -8.62 31.33 -13.87
C PRO A 5 -7.94 30.38 -12.86
N SER A 6 -8.56 30.25 -11.69
CA SER A 6 -8.22 29.29 -10.63
C SER A 6 -8.31 27.85 -11.16
N ALA A 7 -7.17 27.29 -11.57
CA ALA A 7 -7.09 25.92 -12.10
C ALA A 7 -7.22 24.81 -11.03
N ARG A 8 -7.44 25.17 -9.75
CA ARG A 8 -7.41 24.22 -8.62
C ARG A 8 -8.78 23.65 -8.22
N GLU A 9 -9.88 24.37 -8.46
CA GLU A 9 -11.20 23.94 -7.96
C GLU A 9 -11.98 23.02 -8.93
N HIS A 10 -11.59 22.94 -10.20
CA HIS A 10 -12.35 22.19 -11.22
C HIS A 10 -11.88 20.74 -11.46
N ARG A 11 -10.84 20.26 -10.77
CA ARG A 11 -10.30 18.90 -11.03
C ARG A 11 -11.07 17.78 -10.34
N TYR A 12 -11.95 18.10 -9.40
CA TYR A 12 -12.68 17.12 -8.57
C TYR A 12 -14.19 17.07 -8.84
N SER A 13 -14.71 17.90 -9.76
CA SER A 13 -16.14 18.04 -10.05
C SER A 13 -16.59 17.30 -11.32
N VAL A 14 -15.68 16.64 -12.04
CA VAL A 14 -15.99 15.90 -13.27
C VAL A 14 -15.82 14.40 -13.03
N PRO A 15 -16.83 13.56 -13.29
CA PRO A 15 -16.68 12.12 -13.22
C PRO A 15 -15.54 11.66 -14.14
N HIS A 16 -14.46 11.17 -13.54
CA HIS A 16 -13.42 10.45 -14.28
C HIS A 16 -14.04 9.20 -14.92
N ARG A 17 -13.51 8.75 -16.06
CA ARG A 17 -14.08 7.62 -16.81
C ARG A 17 -14.42 6.48 -15.86
N THR A 18 -15.70 6.12 -15.83
CA THR A 18 -16.28 5.11 -14.91
C THR A 18 -15.83 3.67 -15.20
N GLY A 19 -15.00 3.47 -16.23
CA GLY A 19 -14.43 2.17 -16.56
C GLY A 19 -13.07 1.97 -15.90
N SER A 20 -13.00 1.08 -14.92
CA SER A 20 -11.75 0.50 -14.41
C SER A 20 -11.35 -0.73 -15.22
N TYR A 21 -10.06 -0.95 -15.40
CA TYR A 21 -9.51 -2.17 -15.99
C TYR A 21 -8.94 -3.06 -14.90
N LEU A 22 -9.29 -4.35 -14.91
CA LEU A 22 -8.61 -5.33 -14.06
C LEU A 22 -7.19 -5.53 -14.58
N ILE A 23 -6.18 -5.31 -13.73
CA ILE A 23 -4.76 -5.44 -14.08
C ILE A 23 -4.04 -6.33 -13.07
N ARG A 24 -2.87 -6.87 -13.45
CA ARG A 24 -1.92 -7.41 -12.48
C ARG A 24 -1.14 -6.28 -11.83
N ASP A 25 -1.05 -6.29 -10.50
CA ASP A 25 -0.23 -5.32 -9.77
C ASP A 25 1.25 -5.68 -9.75
N PHE A 26 1.53 -6.98 -9.86
CA PHE A 26 2.86 -7.52 -9.94
C PHE A 26 3.12 -8.11 -11.34
N ASP A 27 4.03 -7.49 -12.09
CA ASP A 27 4.59 -8.10 -13.30
C ASP A 27 5.99 -8.68 -12.99
N PRO A 28 6.16 -10.02 -12.99
CA PRO A 28 7.46 -10.66 -12.79
C PRO A 28 8.47 -10.39 -13.91
N LYS A 29 8.02 -9.97 -15.11
CA LYS A 29 8.89 -9.58 -16.23
C LYS A 29 9.34 -8.13 -16.17
N GLY A 30 8.79 -7.33 -15.26
CA GLY A 30 9.16 -5.95 -15.03
C GLY A 30 10.58 -5.83 -14.49
N GLY A 31 11.51 -5.46 -15.37
CA GLY A 31 12.92 -5.19 -15.05
C GLY A 31 13.07 -4.30 -13.81
N ALA A 32 13.99 -4.70 -12.92
CA ALA A 32 14.35 -4.04 -11.68
C ALA A 32 13.15 -3.67 -10.75
N ALA A 33 12.01 -4.36 -10.86
CA ALA A 33 10.85 -4.23 -9.99
C ALA A 33 10.99 -4.97 -8.64
N GLY A 34 12.21 -5.42 -8.30
CA GLY A 34 12.60 -5.81 -6.94
C GLY A 34 12.99 -4.62 -6.04
N ARG A 35 13.01 -3.38 -6.58
CA ARG A 35 13.66 -2.19 -5.99
C ARG A 35 12.95 -1.47 -4.84
N TYR A 36 11.74 -1.87 -4.42
CA TYR A 36 10.98 -1.08 -3.44
C TYR A 36 10.81 -1.70 -2.06
N PHE A 37 11.38 -2.89 -1.81
CA PHE A 37 11.50 -3.34 -0.43
C PHE A 37 12.59 -2.53 0.27
N ARG A 38 12.24 -1.91 1.40
CA ARG A 38 13.17 -1.18 2.25
C ARG A 38 12.86 -1.47 3.71
N THR A 39 13.88 -1.44 4.56
CA THR A 39 13.78 -1.76 5.99
C THR A 39 14.51 -0.69 6.80
N GLY A 40 13.91 -0.33 7.92
CA GLY A 40 14.45 0.60 8.91
C GLY A 40 15.41 -0.03 9.92
N ALA A 41 15.49 -1.37 9.95
CA ALA A 41 16.25 -2.08 10.99
C ALA A 41 17.76 -1.80 11.02
N ASP A 42 18.32 -1.25 9.95
CA ASP A 42 19.74 -0.94 9.86
C ASP A 42 20.08 0.51 10.31
N LEU A 43 19.09 1.27 10.78
CA LEU A 43 19.29 2.61 11.34
C LEU A 43 20.01 2.51 12.70
N LYS A 44 21.21 3.07 12.78
CA LYS A 44 22.12 2.94 13.95
C LYS A 44 21.64 3.67 15.21
N ASN A 45 20.84 4.73 15.04
CA ASN A 45 20.52 5.69 16.11
C ASN A 45 19.10 5.57 16.66
N VAL A 46 18.21 4.82 15.99
CA VAL A 46 16.82 4.61 16.41
C VAL A 46 16.39 3.18 16.09
N SER A 47 15.74 2.51 17.05
CA SER A 47 15.02 1.27 16.79
C SER A 47 13.82 1.55 15.88
N PHE A 48 14.05 1.58 14.57
CA PHE A 48 13.02 1.79 13.56
C PHE A 48 12.56 0.44 13.00
N ARG A 49 11.68 -0.24 13.73
CA ARG A 49 11.08 -1.54 13.36
C ARG A 49 9.99 -1.38 12.30
N ALA A 50 10.38 -0.89 11.12
CA ALA A 50 9.49 -0.65 10.01
C ALA A 50 10.07 -1.13 8.69
N SER A 51 9.21 -1.52 7.76
CA SER A 51 9.59 -1.75 6.36
C SER A 51 8.52 -1.24 5.40
N GLY A 52 8.91 -1.06 4.15
CA GLY A 52 8.03 -0.64 3.07
C GLY A 52 8.19 -1.52 1.85
N SER A 53 7.12 -1.78 1.12
CA SER A 53 7.19 -2.44 -0.18
C SER A 53 6.12 -1.96 -1.17
N ARG A 54 6.20 -2.47 -2.41
CA ARG A 54 5.12 -2.40 -3.39
C ARG A 54 4.16 -3.56 -3.20
N GLN A 55 3.05 -3.59 -3.95
CA GLN A 55 2.19 -4.78 -3.97
C GLN A 55 2.98 -5.98 -4.52
N LEU A 56 2.93 -7.08 -3.77
CA LEU A 56 3.55 -8.35 -4.11
C LEU A 56 2.47 -9.42 -4.31
N ASP A 57 2.76 -10.41 -5.15
CA ASP A 57 1.99 -11.65 -5.21
C ASP A 57 2.09 -12.42 -3.88
N LYS A 58 1.10 -13.28 -3.59
CA LYS A 58 0.95 -13.96 -2.29
C LYS A 58 2.24 -14.58 -1.77
N GLU A 59 2.89 -15.42 -2.57
CA GLU A 59 4.09 -16.14 -2.14
C GLU A 59 5.26 -15.20 -1.85
N ARG A 60 5.38 -14.09 -2.60
CA ARG A 60 6.42 -13.09 -2.37
C ARG A 60 6.10 -12.26 -1.13
N LEU A 61 4.84 -11.86 -0.93
CA LEU A 61 4.41 -11.14 0.27
C LEU A 61 4.65 -12.00 1.52
N LYS A 62 4.25 -13.28 1.48
CA LYS A 62 4.52 -14.26 2.55
C LYS A 62 6.01 -14.39 2.83
N ALA A 63 6.85 -14.56 1.81
CA ALA A 63 8.30 -14.67 1.97
C ALA A 63 8.89 -13.39 2.58
N THR A 64 8.50 -12.22 2.10
CA THR A 64 8.93 -10.92 2.65
C THR A 64 8.54 -10.76 4.11
N LEU A 65 7.30 -11.08 4.47
CA LEU A 65 6.85 -11.00 5.86
C LEU A 65 7.52 -12.06 6.74
N ALA A 66 7.85 -13.24 6.21
CA ALA A 66 8.62 -14.25 6.94
C ALA A 66 10.05 -13.78 7.24
N GLU A 67 10.71 -13.06 6.32
CA GLU A 67 12.01 -12.43 6.60
C GLU A 67 11.91 -11.32 7.64
N VAL A 68 10.82 -10.55 7.64
CA VAL A 68 10.51 -9.58 8.70
C VAL A 68 10.32 -10.30 10.03
N ALA A 69 9.55 -11.39 10.06
CA ALA A 69 9.22 -12.15 11.27
C ALA A 69 10.46 -12.63 12.04
N LYS A 70 11.56 -12.96 11.34
CA LYS A 70 12.85 -13.32 11.97
C LYS A 70 13.44 -12.21 12.85
N ARG A 71 13.07 -10.96 12.61
CA ARG A 71 13.54 -9.77 13.34
C ARG A 71 12.58 -9.35 14.47
N VAL A 72 11.39 -9.94 14.53
CA VAL A 72 10.36 -9.63 15.53
C VAL A 72 10.53 -10.56 16.74
N PRO A 73 10.56 -10.04 17.98
CA PRO A 73 10.49 -10.85 19.20
C PRO A 73 9.31 -11.83 19.22
N GLN A 74 9.39 -12.89 20.03
CA GLN A 74 8.36 -13.95 20.07
C GLN A 74 6.98 -13.45 20.50
N ASP A 75 6.94 -12.46 21.39
CA ASP A 75 5.73 -11.81 21.88
C ASP A 75 5.31 -10.57 21.05
N GLY A 76 6.10 -10.23 20.02
CA GLY A 76 5.80 -9.14 19.09
C GLY A 76 4.93 -9.59 17.92
N ARG A 77 4.32 -8.63 17.23
CA ARG A 77 3.51 -8.87 16.02
C ARG A 77 3.97 -8.02 14.83
N ILE A 78 3.48 -8.39 13.65
CA ILE A 78 3.65 -7.59 12.42
C ILE A 78 2.32 -6.93 12.08
N TYR A 79 2.31 -5.61 11.95
CA TYR A 79 1.20 -4.87 11.37
C TYR A 79 1.44 -4.73 9.85
N LEU A 80 0.61 -5.38 9.04
CA LEU A 80 0.60 -5.22 7.59
C LEU A 80 -0.35 -4.08 7.24
N ILE A 81 0.24 -2.94 6.88
CA ILE A 81 -0.49 -1.70 6.62
C ILE A 81 -0.66 -1.51 5.12
N ASP A 82 -1.89 -1.71 4.69
CA ASP A 82 -2.33 -1.49 3.33
C ASP A 82 -2.81 -0.06 3.14
N LEU A 83 -2.07 0.70 2.32
CA LEU A 83 -2.33 2.11 2.06
C LEU A 83 -3.24 2.34 0.84
N ARG A 84 -3.78 1.29 0.23
CA ARG A 84 -4.45 1.36 -1.07
C ARG A 84 -5.90 1.78 -0.94
N GLU A 85 -6.33 2.84 -1.61
CA GLU A 85 -7.77 3.17 -1.68
C GLU A 85 -8.45 2.36 -2.79
N GLU A 86 -7.71 2.07 -3.86
CA GLU A 86 -8.16 1.26 -4.99
C GLU A 86 -8.52 -0.18 -4.57
N SER A 87 -9.59 -0.71 -5.16
CA SER A 87 -10.01 -2.08 -4.91
C SER A 87 -9.00 -3.07 -5.48
N HIS A 88 -8.59 -4.01 -4.65
CA HIS A 88 -7.65 -5.05 -5.03
C HIS A 88 -7.95 -6.36 -4.31
N LEU A 89 -7.55 -7.46 -4.95
CA LEU A 89 -7.72 -8.82 -4.45
C LEU A 89 -6.51 -9.66 -4.86
N PHE A 90 -6.44 -10.86 -4.30
CA PHE A 90 -5.65 -11.92 -4.89
C PHE A 90 -6.54 -12.86 -5.69
N PHE A 91 -6.17 -13.08 -6.96
CA PHE A 91 -6.70 -14.15 -7.79
C PHE A 91 -5.64 -15.25 -7.87
N ASP A 92 -5.95 -16.41 -7.28
CA ASP A 92 -5.00 -17.48 -7.00
C ASP A 92 -3.76 -16.92 -6.27
N THR A 93 -2.59 -16.92 -6.91
CA THR A 93 -1.35 -16.36 -6.33
C THR A 93 -1.10 -14.92 -6.72
N SER A 94 -1.83 -14.39 -7.72
CA SER A 94 -1.58 -13.08 -8.35
C SER A 94 -2.29 -11.94 -7.63
N ALA A 95 -1.57 -10.86 -7.35
CA ALA A 95 -2.17 -9.60 -6.91
C ALA A 95 -2.79 -8.85 -8.10
N VAL A 96 -4.06 -8.48 -7.98
CA VAL A 96 -4.81 -7.76 -9.02
C VAL A 96 -5.56 -6.56 -8.44
N SER A 97 -5.78 -5.55 -9.28
CA SER A 97 -6.56 -4.36 -8.91
C SER A 97 -7.42 -3.84 -10.07
N TRP A 98 -8.48 -3.11 -9.71
CA TRP A 98 -9.34 -2.39 -10.65
C TRP A 98 -8.79 -0.98 -10.87
N TYR A 99 -7.97 -0.82 -11.91
CA TYR A 99 -7.23 0.39 -12.18
C TYR A 99 -8.02 1.35 -13.09
N ALA A 100 -8.31 2.54 -12.60
CA ALA A 100 -8.91 3.63 -13.38
C ALA A 100 -7.88 4.71 -13.71
N ASP A 101 -8.28 5.77 -14.40
CA ASP A 101 -7.43 6.97 -14.58
C ASP A 101 -6.85 7.40 -13.24
N ARG A 102 -5.52 7.59 -13.18
CA ARG A 102 -4.75 7.93 -11.97
C ARG A 102 -4.85 6.95 -10.78
N ASP A 103 -5.39 5.74 -10.98
CA ASP A 103 -5.76 4.80 -9.91
C ASP A 103 -6.96 5.28 -9.06
N PHE A 104 -7.80 6.18 -9.58
CA PHE A 104 -8.82 6.89 -8.79
C PHE A 104 -10.19 6.20 -8.78
N ALA A 105 -10.22 4.87 -8.93
CA ALA A 105 -11.48 4.12 -9.05
C ALA A 105 -12.40 4.29 -7.83
N LYS A 106 -11.82 4.58 -6.65
CA LYS A 106 -12.50 4.59 -5.35
C LYS A 106 -12.39 5.93 -4.60
N VAL A 107 -11.95 6.99 -5.28
CA VAL A 107 -11.79 8.30 -4.65
C VAL A 107 -13.11 8.76 -4.07
N GLY A 108 -13.09 8.99 -2.76
CA GLY A 108 -14.19 9.60 -2.02
C GLY A 108 -15.03 8.59 -1.26
N GLN A 109 -14.83 7.30 -1.52
CA GLN A 109 -15.59 6.24 -0.88
C GLN A 109 -15.14 6.02 0.57
N PRO A 110 -16.08 5.75 1.50
CA PRO A 110 -15.72 5.34 2.85
C PRO A 110 -15.02 3.97 2.86
N LEU A 111 -14.13 3.73 3.83
CA LEU A 111 -13.42 2.44 3.99
C LEU A 111 -14.37 1.23 3.97
N ALA A 112 -15.48 1.28 4.74
CA ALA A 112 -16.44 0.18 4.79
C ALA A 112 -17.07 -0.12 3.41
N TRP A 113 -17.26 0.91 2.59
CA TRP A 113 -17.77 0.74 1.23
C TRP A 113 -16.71 0.08 0.33
N ILE A 114 -15.45 0.51 0.42
CA ILE A 114 -14.33 -0.08 -0.35
C ILE A 114 -14.19 -1.56 -0.04
N GLN A 115 -14.21 -1.93 1.25
CA GLN A 115 -14.14 -3.32 1.70
C GLN A 115 -15.33 -4.15 1.19
N ALA A 116 -16.55 -3.59 1.26
CA ALA A 116 -17.73 -4.27 0.75
C ALA A 116 -17.68 -4.46 -0.78
N ASP A 117 -17.17 -3.49 -1.52
CA ASP A 117 -17.00 -3.58 -2.97
C ASP A 117 -15.97 -4.64 -3.37
N GLU A 118 -14.83 -4.72 -2.66
CA GLU A 118 -13.81 -5.77 -2.84
C GLU A 118 -14.40 -7.16 -2.57
N LEU A 119 -15.06 -7.33 -1.41
CA LEU A 119 -15.70 -8.59 -1.03
C LEU A 119 -16.78 -9.02 -2.04
N ALA A 120 -17.52 -8.07 -2.62
CA ALA A 120 -18.54 -8.36 -3.62
C ALA A 120 -17.95 -8.86 -4.95
N GLN A 121 -16.66 -8.70 -5.23
CA GLN A 121 -16.04 -9.25 -6.45
C GLN A 121 -15.77 -10.76 -6.34
N ILE A 122 -15.52 -11.28 -5.13
CA ILE A 122 -15.23 -12.70 -4.90
C ILE A 122 -16.35 -13.62 -5.41
N PRO A 123 -17.63 -13.47 -5.00
CA PRO A 123 -18.69 -14.34 -5.51
C PRO A 123 -18.94 -14.17 -7.02
N LYS A 124 -18.66 -13.00 -7.60
CA LYS A 124 -18.77 -12.77 -9.06
C LYS A 124 -17.77 -13.64 -9.82
N ILE A 125 -16.50 -13.62 -9.40
CA ILE A 125 -15.46 -14.43 -10.04
C ILE A 125 -15.62 -15.92 -9.71
N THR A 126 -16.09 -16.29 -8.52
CA THR A 126 -16.40 -17.71 -8.22
C THR A 126 -17.51 -18.26 -9.11
N LYS A 127 -18.54 -17.46 -9.43
CA LYS A 127 -19.65 -17.87 -10.29
C LYS A 127 -19.25 -17.96 -11.76
N VAL A 128 -18.37 -17.05 -12.22
CA VAL A 128 -17.84 -17.01 -13.59
C VAL A 128 -16.32 -16.88 -13.49
N PRO A 129 -15.57 -18.01 -13.46
CA PRO A 129 -14.15 -18.02 -13.11
C PRO A 129 -13.23 -17.49 -14.20
N THR A 130 -13.77 -17.11 -15.36
CA THR A 130 -12.98 -16.56 -16.46
C THR A 130 -13.16 -15.06 -16.53
N THR A 131 -12.06 -14.32 -16.51
CA THR A 131 -12.03 -12.85 -16.64
C THR A 131 -10.93 -12.39 -17.59
N ARG A 132 -10.93 -11.10 -17.93
CA ARG A 132 -9.87 -10.47 -18.73
C ARG A 132 -9.02 -9.58 -17.85
N VAL A 133 -7.71 -9.76 -17.94
CA VAL A 133 -6.72 -8.90 -17.31
C VAL A 133 -6.03 -8.09 -18.39
N PHE A 134 -5.93 -6.78 -18.18
CA PHE A 134 -5.47 -5.82 -19.17
C PHE A 134 -4.01 -5.40 -18.92
N SER A 135 -3.28 -5.21 -20.00
CA SER A 135 -2.08 -4.38 -20.02
C SER A 135 -2.51 -2.95 -20.30
N ILE A 136 -2.00 -1.98 -19.52
CA ILE A 136 -2.38 -0.57 -19.64
C ILE A 136 -1.16 0.30 -19.92
N ALA A 137 -1.34 1.33 -20.75
CA ALA A 137 -0.43 2.46 -20.86
C ALA A 137 -1.08 3.71 -20.27
N LYS A 138 -0.26 4.64 -19.81
CA LYS A 138 -0.67 5.92 -19.23
C LYS A 138 -0.10 7.05 -20.06
N ASP A 139 -0.89 8.10 -20.27
CA ASP A 139 -0.38 9.36 -20.79
C ASP A 139 0.11 10.28 -19.65
N GLU A 140 0.59 11.48 -20.02
CA GLU A 140 1.16 12.47 -19.10
C GLU A 140 0.15 12.94 -18.02
N GLU A 141 -1.16 12.93 -18.33
CA GLU A 141 -2.20 13.29 -17.38
C GLU A 141 -2.65 12.13 -16.48
N GLY A 142 -2.06 10.94 -16.67
CA GLY A 142 -2.38 9.72 -15.94
C GLY A 142 -3.66 9.02 -16.43
N ARG A 143 -4.14 9.34 -17.63
CA ARG A 143 -5.29 8.65 -18.23
C ARG A 143 -4.83 7.31 -18.77
N VAL A 144 -5.63 6.27 -18.53
CA VAL A 144 -5.28 4.90 -18.88
C VAL A 144 -5.93 4.46 -20.19
N ARG A 145 -5.16 3.73 -20.99
CA ARG A 145 -5.65 3.05 -22.20
C ARG A 145 -5.17 1.61 -22.20
N PRO A 146 -6.05 0.63 -22.47
CA PRO A 146 -5.63 -0.75 -22.61
C PRO A 146 -4.77 -0.89 -23.88
N THR A 147 -3.62 -1.53 -23.74
CA THR A 147 -2.70 -1.86 -24.85
C THR A 147 -2.77 -3.33 -25.23
N GLY A 148 -3.38 -4.15 -24.39
CA GLY A 148 -3.59 -5.57 -24.61
C GLY A 148 -4.42 -6.18 -23.49
N SER A 149 -4.75 -7.45 -23.64
CA SER A 149 -5.40 -8.22 -22.58
C SER A 149 -5.10 -9.69 -22.73
N ALA A 150 -5.12 -10.41 -21.61
CA ALA A 150 -5.11 -11.85 -21.56
C ALA A 150 -6.34 -12.36 -20.81
N GLU A 151 -6.84 -13.51 -21.22
CA GLU A 151 -7.80 -14.26 -20.40
C GLU A 151 -7.10 -14.83 -19.17
N MET A 152 -7.80 -14.83 -18.04
CA MET A 152 -7.37 -15.42 -16.79
C MET A 152 -8.52 -16.27 -16.24
N THR A 153 -8.26 -17.56 -16.04
CA THR A 153 -9.13 -18.44 -15.27
C THR A 153 -8.68 -18.40 -13.81
N VAL A 154 -9.61 -18.12 -12.91
CA VAL A 154 -9.38 -17.90 -11.48
C VAL A 154 -9.94 -19.09 -10.70
N GLY A 155 -9.08 -19.82 -10.01
CA GLY A 155 -9.50 -20.94 -9.15
C GLY A 155 -10.03 -20.46 -7.79
N SER A 156 -9.44 -19.41 -7.25
CA SER A 156 -9.74 -18.86 -5.94
C SER A 156 -9.55 -17.34 -5.90
N ALA A 157 -10.35 -16.66 -5.09
CA ALA A 157 -10.21 -15.23 -4.85
C ALA A 157 -10.34 -14.93 -3.35
N GLU A 158 -9.48 -14.07 -2.84
CA GLU A 158 -9.53 -13.62 -1.45
C GLU A 158 -9.01 -12.18 -1.32
N THR A 159 -9.45 -11.49 -0.27
CA THR A 159 -8.93 -10.17 0.10
C THR A 159 -7.53 -10.28 0.70
N GLU A 160 -6.81 -9.16 0.74
CA GLU A 160 -5.52 -9.14 1.42
C GLU A 160 -5.64 -9.38 2.93
N GLU A 161 -6.74 -8.94 3.55
CA GLU A 161 -7.08 -9.24 4.94
C GLU A 161 -7.26 -10.74 5.19
N GLN A 162 -8.00 -11.44 4.32
CA GLN A 162 -8.20 -12.88 4.40
C GLN A 162 -6.87 -13.63 4.27
N PHE A 163 -6.04 -13.21 3.31
CA PHE A 163 -4.71 -13.76 3.11
C PHE A 163 -3.83 -13.56 4.35
N ALA A 164 -3.80 -12.34 4.91
CA ALA A 164 -3.02 -12.00 6.09
C ALA A 164 -3.44 -12.81 7.32
N ALA A 165 -4.74 -13.00 7.55
CA ALA A 165 -5.26 -13.85 8.63
C ALA A 165 -4.85 -15.33 8.48
N GLY A 166 -4.69 -15.79 7.24
CA GLY A 166 -4.23 -17.14 6.91
C GLY A 166 -2.72 -17.36 7.05
N LEU A 167 -1.91 -16.29 7.19
CA LEU A 167 -0.45 -16.40 7.21
C LEU A 167 0.07 -17.20 8.42
N ARG A 168 1.03 -18.08 8.16
CA ARG A 168 1.76 -18.86 9.18
C ARG A 168 3.25 -18.67 8.96
N ILE A 169 3.80 -17.63 9.60
CA ILE A 169 5.20 -17.20 9.43
C ILE A 169 5.95 -17.06 10.76
N GLY A 170 5.45 -17.70 11.83
CA GLY A 170 6.05 -17.68 13.16
C GLY A 170 5.72 -16.45 14.02
N ARG A 171 5.08 -15.43 13.44
CA ARG A 171 4.56 -14.25 14.15
C ARG A 171 3.11 -14.00 13.78
N ALA A 172 2.37 -13.39 14.70
CA ALA A 172 1.05 -12.86 14.40
C ALA A 172 1.17 -11.74 13.36
N VAL A 173 0.26 -11.73 12.39
CA VAL A 173 0.12 -10.67 11.40
C VAL A 173 -1.24 -10.03 11.59
N GLU A 174 -1.25 -8.73 11.84
CA GLU A 174 -2.45 -7.91 11.97
C GLU A 174 -2.57 -7.03 10.73
N TYR A 175 -3.61 -7.27 9.93
CA TYR A 175 -3.89 -6.46 8.74
C TYR A 175 -4.62 -5.17 9.15
N VAL A 176 -4.18 -4.04 8.60
CA VAL A 176 -4.83 -2.74 8.80
C VAL A 176 -4.92 -2.02 7.46
N ARG A 177 -6.15 -1.66 7.08
CA ARG A 177 -6.42 -0.85 5.89
C ARG A 177 -6.49 0.63 6.23
N LEU A 178 -5.64 1.44 5.60
CA LEU A 178 -5.65 2.90 5.63
C LEU A 178 -5.81 3.41 4.20
N PRO A 179 -7.03 3.66 3.71
CA PRO A 179 -7.24 3.99 2.30
C PRO A 179 -6.69 5.39 1.99
N VAL A 180 -5.64 5.43 1.18
CA VAL A 180 -5.01 6.68 0.71
C VAL A 180 -5.08 6.70 -0.81
N THR A 181 -5.73 7.74 -1.33
CA THR A 181 -5.81 8.03 -2.76
C THR A 181 -4.40 8.12 -3.36
N ASP A 182 -4.16 7.45 -4.49
CA ASP A 182 -2.84 7.50 -5.14
C ASP A 182 -2.45 8.96 -5.48
N HIS A 183 -1.16 9.28 -5.46
CA HIS A 183 -0.67 10.64 -5.74
C HIS A 183 -1.23 11.79 -4.86
N CYS A 184 -1.94 11.48 -3.77
CA CYS A 184 -2.53 12.46 -2.87
C CYS A 184 -2.03 12.28 -1.43
N PRO A 185 -2.08 13.34 -0.59
CA PRO A 185 -1.92 13.19 0.85
C PRO A 185 -3.09 12.38 1.45
N PRO A 186 -2.89 11.71 2.60
CA PRO A 186 -3.98 11.09 3.34
C PRO A 186 -5.00 12.14 3.79
N ARG A 187 -6.25 11.71 3.92
CA ARG A 187 -7.33 12.52 4.50
C ARG A 187 -7.20 12.58 6.01
N ASP A 188 -7.85 13.56 6.61
CA ASP A 188 -7.83 13.78 8.06
C ASP A 188 -8.28 12.54 8.85
N ASP A 189 -9.34 11.84 8.40
CA ASP A 189 -9.83 10.62 9.04
C ASP A 189 -8.82 9.47 8.96
N THR A 190 -8.14 9.30 7.82
CA THR A 190 -7.04 8.34 7.68
C THR A 190 -5.85 8.70 8.56
N LEU A 191 -5.51 9.98 8.70
CA LEU A 191 -4.45 10.45 9.59
C LEU A 191 -4.78 10.18 11.06
N VAL A 192 -6.01 10.44 11.50
CA VAL A 192 -6.46 10.13 12.86
C VAL A 192 -6.33 8.63 13.14
N ARG A 193 -6.80 7.77 12.23
CA ARG A 193 -6.66 6.31 12.34
C ARG A 193 -5.20 5.87 12.43
N PHE A 194 -4.32 6.49 11.64
CA PHE A 194 -2.89 6.21 11.66
C PHE A 194 -2.23 6.62 12.99
N ILE A 195 -2.60 7.77 13.56
CA ILE A 195 -2.12 8.22 14.87
C ILE A 195 -2.57 7.25 15.96
N ASP A 196 -3.84 6.83 15.95
CA ASP A 196 -4.38 5.89 16.93
C ASP A 196 -3.78 4.49 16.80
N LEU A 197 -3.50 4.03 15.58
CA LEU A 197 -2.69 2.84 15.35
C LEU A 197 -1.28 3.01 15.95
N SER A 198 -0.60 4.13 15.64
CA SER A 198 0.77 4.39 16.10
C SER A 198 0.93 4.47 17.62
N ARG A 199 -0.17 4.75 18.34
CA ARG A 199 -0.24 4.72 19.81
C ARG A 199 -0.37 3.29 20.38
N ARG A 200 -0.96 2.37 19.62
CA ARG A 200 -1.16 0.96 20.00
C ARG A 200 0.06 0.09 19.72
N ILE A 201 0.89 0.48 18.76
CA ILE A 201 2.11 -0.24 18.38
C ILE A 201 3.15 -0.15 19.49
N ASP A 202 3.64 -1.31 19.92
CA ASP A 202 4.75 -1.43 20.84
C ASP A 202 6.07 -1.42 20.05
N ARG A 203 6.80 -0.30 20.05
CA ARG A 203 7.94 -0.09 19.16
C ARG A 203 9.17 -0.92 19.49
N ASP A 204 9.20 -1.55 20.66
CA ASP A 204 10.32 -2.40 21.07
C ASP A 204 10.16 -3.84 20.56
N ARG A 205 8.92 -4.29 20.33
CA ARG A 205 8.61 -5.66 19.88
C ARG A 205 7.84 -5.76 18.58
N ASP A 206 7.00 -4.80 18.24
CA ASP A 206 6.17 -4.87 17.05
C ASP A 206 6.92 -4.36 15.83
N TRP A 207 6.49 -4.84 14.66
CA TRP A 207 6.98 -4.40 13.37
C TRP A 207 5.86 -3.87 12.51
N ILE A 208 6.10 -2.77 11.81
CA ILE A 208 5.14 -2.21 10.85
C ILE A 208 5.62 -2.38 9.41
N HIS A 209 4.81 -2.98 8.55
CA HIS A 209 5.09 -3.12 7.12
C HIS A 209 4.08 -2.32 6.31
N PHE A 210 4.51 -1.21 5.71
CA PHE A 210 3.68 -0.41 4.83
C PHE A 210 3.79 -0.91 3.38
N HIS A 211 2.68 -0.96 2.66
CA HIS A 211 2.73 -1.10 1.21
C HIS A 211 1.64 -0.26 0.53
N CYS A 212 1.88 -0.01 -0.75
CA CYS A 212 0.88 0.49 -1.68
C CYS A 212 1.12 -0.21 -3.02
N ARG A 213 0.41 0.17 -4.08
CA ARG A 213 0.61 -0.45 -5.40
C ARG A 213 2.07 -0.41 -5.87
N GLY A 214 2.69 0.77 -5.85
CA GLY A 214 4.05 0.99 -6.37
C GLY A 214 5.19 0.95 -5.35
N GLY A 215 4.89 1.03 -4.05
CA GLY A 215 5.89 1.08 -2.99
C GLY A 215 6.69 2.39 -2.89
N SER A 216 6.27 3.43 -3.62
CA SER A 216 6.96 4.73 -3.67
C SER A 216 6.20 5.78 -2.86
N GLY A 217 5.31 6.58 -3.47
CA GLY A 217 4.69 7.76 -2.85
C GLY A 217 4.01 7.51 -1.49
N ARG A 218 2.92 6.75 -1.46
CA ARG A 218 2.16 6.46 -0.22
C ARG A 218 3.03 5.76 0.83
N THR A 219 3.74 4.69 0.44
CA THR A 219 4.62 3.94 1.34
C THR A 219 5.73 4.81 1.94
N ALA A 220 6.39 5.66 1.14
CA ALA A 220 7.46 6.54 1.64
C ALA A 220 6.91 7.60 2.59
N MET A 221 5.75 8.17 2.26
CA MET A 221 5.07 9.15 3.11
C MET A 221 4.76 8.57 4.49
N PHE A 222 4.18 7.37 4.57
CA PHE A 222 3.83 6.75 5.85
C PHE A 222 5.05 6.28 6.65
N LEU A 223 6.10 5.81 5.98
CA LEU A 223 7.38 5.54 6.64
C LEU A 223 7.97 6.81 7.27
N ALA A 224 7.98 7.93 6.54
CA ALA A 224 8.46 9.20 7.05
C ALA A 224 7.63 9.71 8.23
N MET A 225 6.30 9.65 8.14
CA MET A 225 5.42 10.01 9.27
C MET A 225 5.66 9.10 10.49
N TYR A 226 5.82 7.79 10.28
CA TYR A 226 6.09 6.85 11.37
C TYR A 226 7.46 7.08 12.02
N ASP A 227 8.47 7.46 11.24
CA ASP A 227 9.79 7.87 11.72
C ASP A 227 9.71 9.15 12.56
N MET A 228 9.08 10.21 12.05
CA MET A 228 8.85 11.45 12.80
C MET A 228 8.15 11.21 14.15
N LEU A 229 7.15 10.32 14.19
CA LEU A 229 6.47 9.91 15.42
C LEU A 229 7.37 9.07 16.35
N SER A 230 8.34 8.34 15.81
CA SER A 230 9.35 7.62 16.60
C SER A 230 10.24 8.64 17.34
N TRP A 231 10.77 9.62 16.61
CA TRP A 231 11.63 10.66 17.14
C TRP A 231 10.93 11.56 18.15
N ALA A 232 9.71 12.01 17.85
CA ALA A 232 8.96 12.91 18.74
C ALA A 232 8.70 12.30 20.13
N ARG A 233 8.63 10.97 20.23
CA ARG A 233 8.40 10.25 21.50
C ARG A 233 9.67 10.00 22.31
N SER A 234 10.87 10.14 21.71
CA SER A 234 12.13 9.90 22.40
C SER A 234 12.46 10.94 23.50
N GLY A 235 11.73 12.06 23.56
CA GLY A 235 11.73 13.00 24.68
C GLY A 235 13.04 13.80 24.89
N PRO A 236 13.09 14.72 25.88
CA PRO A 236 14.33 15.40 26.28
C PRO A 236 15.32 14.37 26.84
N GLY A 237 16.46 14.19 26.16
CA GLY A 237 17.46 13.16 26.49
C GLY A 237 17.47 11.94 25.58
N GLY A 238 16.55 11.85 24.61
CA GLY A 238 16.64 10.89 23.49
C GLY A 238 17.79 11.20 22.53
N PRO A 239 18.10 10.31 21.57
CA PRO A 239 19.10 10.58 20.54
C PRO A 239 18.77 11.90 19.82
N ALA A 240 19.81 12.70 19.54
CA ALA A 240 19.63 13.93 18.77
C ALA A 240 19.07 13.59 17.39
N PHE A 241 18.16 14.44 16.89
CA PHE A 241 17.67 14.31 15.52
C PHE A 241 18.89 14.33 14.57
N PRO A 242 18.98 13.42 13.59
CA PRO A 242 20.12 13.39 12.69
C PRO A 242 20.20 14.72 11.94
N PRO A 243 21.40 15.28 11.74
CA PRO A 243 21.57 16.47 10.92
C PRO A 243 21.10 16.18 9.48
N LEU A 244 20.64 17.21 8.75
CA LEU A 244 20.03 17.06 7.42
C LEU A 244 20.97 16.35 6.42
N GLU A 245 22.28 16.50 6.63
CA GLU A 245 23.36 15.90 5.86
C GLU A 245 23.42 14.37 6.02
N GLU A 246 23.03 13.82 7.18
CA GLU A 246 22.92 12.37 7.41
C GLU A 246 21.69 11.77 6.70
N PHE A 247 20.59 12.54 6.59
CA PHE A 247 19.43 12.12 5.80
C PHE A 247 19.70 12.15 4.29
N ALA A 248 20.49 13.13 3.82
CA ALA A 248 20.80 13.29 2.40
C ALA A 248 21.74 12.21 1.84
N THR A 249 22.39 11.40 2.69
CA THR A 249 23.47 10.47 2.30
C THR A 249 23.06 9.01 2.17
N THR A 250 21.78 8.64 2.38
CA THR A 250 21.34 7.26 2.13
C THR A 250 20.95 7.05 0.67
N SER A 251 21.96 6.73 -0.14
CA SER A 251 21.81 6.15 -1.48
C SER A 251 22.92 5.15 -1.72
N VAL A 252 22.65 3.87 -1.43
CA VAL A 252 23.09 2.71 -2.24
C VAL A 252 22.00 1.65 -2.16
#